data_AF-A0A7S3RE03-F1
#
_entry.id   AF-A0A7S3RE03-F1
#
_cell.length_a   1.000
_cell.length_b   1.000
_cell.length_c   1.000
_cell.angle_alpha   90.00
_cell.angle_beta   90.00
_cell.angle_gamma   90.00
#
_symmetry.space_group_name_H-M   'P 1'
#
loop_
_entity.id
_entity.type
_entity.pdbx_description
1 polymer ?
#
loop_
_entity_poly.entity_id
_entity_poly.type
_entity_poly.pdbx_seq_one_letter_code
_entity_poly.pdbx_strand_id
1 'polypeptide(L)'
;AMSTRTTRARRGAPDAEATSDSSRPAKQQRSMRQKETKRSPLDALAGKGKAVPGAPDLSYSLGGVAEVGGAEVERVLDSVEMDDQVAAMRGPYAGARRIAICRGVRVLAAAVVEVHETTASLPSVIEIPILASARSERRKGFGSVLHALITELAASVGVQAILVCATPEARSFWLRQGYHTLAHCPPALATELRAVIKSGVMSDPFRETVRMAQALPRAGEPGALVASTLRAVASRSASSQSSHGLSSAEAARALGYEDLSGSAAALFQVEGRKRVRVPCDARAPPAAPSPRAL
;
A
#
# COMPACT_ATOMS: atom_id res chain seq x y z
N ALA A 1 -63.40 -30.89 42.34
CA ALA A 1 -64.23 -32.11 42.41
C ALA A 1 -65.06 -32.19 41.12
N MET A 2 -65.10 -33.38 40.50
CA MET A 2 -66.16 -33.99 39.66
C MET A 2 -67.15 -33.06 38.93
N SER A 3 -67.63 -33.27 37.71
CA SER A 3 -67.65 -34.36 36.72
C SER A 3 -68.62 -33.80 35.64
N THR A 4 -68.46 -33.98 34.33
CA THR A 4 -69.12 -35.09 33.63
C THR A 4 -68.87 -34.95 32.13
N ARG A 5 -69.05 -36.08 31.45
CA ARG A 5 -68.71 -36.42 30.07
C ARG A 5 -70.00 -36.83 29.36
N THR A 6 -70.27 -36.36 28.14
CA THR A 6 -71.32 -36.86 27.21
C THR A 6 -71.19 -36.03 25.91
N THR A 7 -71.26 -36.50 24.66
CA THR A 7 -71.48 -37.82 24.06
C THR A 7 -71.09 -37.80 22.56
N ARG A 8 -70.55 -38.94 22.15
CA ARG A 8 -70.36 -39.62 20.85
C ARG A 8 -71.24 -39.24 19.61
N ALA A 9 -70.62 -39.51 18.44
CA ALA A 9 -71.17 -39.96 17.13
C ALA A 9 -71.59 -38.84 16.14
N ARG A 10 -71.41 -38.94 14.81
CA ARG A 10 -71.16 -40.08 13.90
C ARG A 10 -70.68 -39.56 12.53
N ARG A 11 -69.95 -40.45 11.84
CA ARG A 11 -69.48 -40.52 10.44
C ARG A 11 -70.19 -39.68 9.36
N GLY A 12 -69.38 -39.21 8.41
CA GLY A 12 -69.78 -38.91 7.04
C GLY A 12 -68.61 -38.37 6.21
N ALA A 13 -67.90 -39.23 5.50
CA ALA A 13 -67.21 -38.89 4.25
C ALA A 13 -68.07 -39.50 3.12
N PRO A 14 -68.18 -38.84 1.96
CA PRO A 14 -67.22 -39.13 0.89
C PRO A 14 -66.80 -37.92 0.03
N ASP A 15 -65.56 -38.02 -0.48
CA ASP A 15 -65.07 -37.74 -1.84
C ASP A 15 -65.78 -36.69 -2.70
N ALA A 16 -65.06 -35.62 -3.05
CA ALA A 16 -64.34 -35.52 -4.34
C ALA A 16 -64.11 -34.05 -4.77
N GLU A 17 -62.87 -33.81 -5.20
CA GLU A 17 -62.41 -32.85 -6.20
C GLU A 17 -62.26 -31.35 -5.91
N ALA A 18 -61.03 -30.93 -6.23
CA ALA A 18 -60.62 -29.70 -6.93
C ALA A 18 -60.23 -28.45 -6.12
N THR A 19 -58.90 -28.26 -6.13
CA THR A 19 -58.16 -27.01 -6.48
C THR A 19 -57.83 -25.97 -5.41
N SER A 20 -56.63 -25.37 -5.65
CA SER A 20 -55.98 -24.21 -5.01
C SER A 20 -55.24 -24.51 -3.69
N ASP A 21 -53.93 -24.79 -3.76
CA ASP A 21 -52.82 -23.82 -3.83
C ASP A 21 -52.61 -23.06 -2.51
N SER A 22 -51.71 -23.59 -1.68
CA SER A 22 -51.16 -22.90 -0.51
C SER A 22 -49.69 -23.28 -0.36
N SER A 23 -48.91 -22.91 -1.36
CA SER A 23 -47.45 -22.91 -1.30
C SER A 23 -47.00 -21.82 -0.31
N ARG A 24 -46.55 -22.25 0.87
CA ARG A 24 -45.83 -21.42 1.86
C ARG A 24 -44.80 -20.53 1.16
N PRO A 25 -44.72 -19.21 1.45
CA PRO A 25 -43.68 -18.39 0.87
C PRO A 25 -42.34 -18.86 1.43
N ALA A 26 -41.53 -19.44 0.53
CA ALA A 26 -40.14 -19.73 0.76
C ALA A 26 -39.48 -18.45 1.28
N LYS A 27 -38.80 -18.56 2.43
CA LYS A 27 -37.89 -17.55 2.94
C LYS A 27 -36.99 -17.15 1.77
N GLN A 28 -37.21 -15.95 1.24
CA GLN A 28 -36.28 -15.26 0.37
C GLN A 28 -34.98 -15.14 1.16
N GLN A 29 -34.10 -16.12 1.00
CA GLN A 29 -32.68 -15.92 1.17
C GLN A 29 -32.33 -14.80 0.20
N ARG A 30 -32.25 -13.58 0.74
CA ARG A 30 -31.46 -12.51 0.15
C ARG A 30 -30.07 -13.08 -0.03
N SER A 31 -29.84 -13.65 -1.21
CA SER A 31 -28.52 -13.77 -1.78
C SER A 31 -27.96 -12.36 -1.77
N MET A 32 -27.20 -12.04 -0.73
CA MET A 32 -26.23 -10.97 -0.81
C MET A 32 -25.34 -11.38 -1.97
N ARG A 33 -25.59 -10.79 -3.13
CA ARG A 33 -24.58 -10.72 -4.20
C ARG A 33 -23.33 -10.19 -3.53
N GLN A 34 -22.40 -11.08 -3.17
CA GLN A 34 -21.02 -10.71 -2.92
C GLN A 34 -20.61 -9.96 -4.17
N LYS A 35 -20.51 -8.64 -4.03
CA LYS A 35 -20.04 -7.75 -5.09
C LYS A 35 -18.68 -8.33 -5.48
N GLU A 36 -18.56 -8.87 -6.70
CA GLU A 36 -17.32 -9.46 -7.18
C GLU A 36 -16.22 -8.42 -6.95
N THR A 37 -15.33 -8.72 -6.01
CA THR A 37 -14.18 -7.88 -5.71
C THR A 37 -13.34 -7.81 -6.97
N LYS A 38 -13.00 -6.59 -7.41
CA LYS A 38 -12.09 -6.33 -8.54
C LYS A 38 -10.90 -7.28 -8.44
N ARG A 39 -10.73 -8.13 -9.45
CA ARG A 39 -9.58 -9.04 -9.54
C ARG A 39 -8.32 -8.18 -9.65
N SER A 40 -7.28 -8.58 -8.93
CA SER A 40 -5.97 -7.93 -8.97
C SER A 40 -4.94 -8.92 -9.49
N PRO A 41 -3.96 -8.49 -10.30
CA PRO A 41 -2.81 -9.32 -10.67
C PRO A 41 -2.06 -9.91 -9.46
N LEU A 42 -2.11 -9.21 -8.31
CA LEU A 42 -1.53 -9.67 -7.05
C LEU A 42 -2.25 -10.89 -6.45
N ASP A 43 -3.46 -11.23 -6.89
CA ASP A 43 -4.22 -12.38 -6.40
C ASP A 43 -3.51 -13.71 -6.68
N ALA A 44 -2.76 -13.80 -7.78
CA ALA A 44 -1.92 -14.96 -8.09
C ALA A 44 -0.82 -15.18 -7.03
N LEU A 45 -0.46 -14.14 -6.29
CA LEU A 45 0.56 -14.15 -5.24
C LEU A 45 -0.03 -14.04 -3.84
N ALA A 46 -1.36 -14.07 -3.69
CA ALA A 46 -2.00 -14.00 -2.39
C ALA A 46 -1.64 -15.21 -1.50
N GLY A 47 -1.78 -15.03 -0.20
CA GLY A 47 -1.57 -16.08 0.80
C GLY A 47 -1.07 -15.53 2.13
N LYS A 48 -1.13 -16.36 3.17
CA LYS A 48 -0.75 -16.00 4.54
C LYS A 48 0.53 -16.72 4.97
N GLY A 49 1.33 -16.05 5.79
CA GLY A 49 2.49 -16.66 6.44
C GLY A 49 3.61 -17.09 5.50
N LYS A 50 3.73 -16.48 4.32
CA LYS A 50 4.83 -16.74 3.38
C LYS A 50 6.15 -16.26 3.99
N ALA A 51 7.23 -17.01 3.83
CA ALA A 51 8.52 -16.60 4.38
C ALA A 51 9.02 -15.31 3.71
N VAL A 52 9.60 -14.39 4.49
CA VAL A 52 10.32 -13.24 3.93
C VAL A 52 11.71 -13.70 3.48
N PRO A 53 12.09 -13.52 2.19
CA PRO A 53 13.38 -13.96 1.70
C PRO A 53 14.55 -13.38 2.51
N GLY A 54 15.45 -14.24 2.98
CA GLY A 54 16.60 -13.84 3.80
C GLY A 54 16.30 -13.47 5.27
N ALA A 55 15.06 -13.60 5.72
CA ALA A 55 14.67 -13.38 7.12
C ALA A 55 13.74 -14.52 7.60
N PRO A 56 14.30 -15.66 8.07
CA PRO A 56 13.51 -16.86 8.39
C PRO A 56 12.60 -16.67 9.61
N ASP A 57 12.85 -15.68 10.46
CA ASP A 57 11.99 -15.32 11.60
C ASP A 57 10.80 -14.45 11.21
N LEU A 58 10.75 -13.98 9.96
CA LEU A 58 9.72 -13.10 9.44
C LEU A 58 8.86 -13.82 8.41
N SER A 59 7.57 -13.53 8.47
CA SER A 59 6.62 -13.94 7.45
C SER A 59 5.88 -12.73 6.91
N TYR A 60 5.29 -12.87 5.73
CA TYR A 60 4.40 -11.88 5.15
C TYR A 60 3.08 -12.52 4.71
N SER A 61 2.05 -11.70 4.66
CA SER A 61 0.74 -12.09 4.13
C SER A 61 0.29 -11.04 3.11
N LEU A 62 -0.34 -11.49 2.02
CA LEU A 62 -0.90 -10.66 0.95
C LEU A 62 -2.34 -11.11 0.66
N GLY A 63 -3.28 -10.17 0.59
CA GLY A 63 -4.68 -10.47 0.30
C GLY A 63 -5.62 -9.29 0.55
N GLY A 64 -6.93 -9.51 0.49
CA GLY A 64 -7.93 -8.51 0.84
C GLY A 64 -8.09 -8.33 2.36
N VAL A 65 -9.12 -7.59 2.76
CA VAL A 65 -9.42 -7.31 4.18
C VAL A 65 -9.73 -8.60 4.97
N ALA A 66 -10.41 -9.56 4.36
CA ALA A 66 -10.77 -10.82 5.01
C ALA A 66 -9.55 -11.73 5.23
N GLU A 67 -8.59 -11.68 4.32
CA GLU A 67 -7.38 -12.50 4.37
C GLU A 67 -6.30 -11.85 5.23
N VAL A 68 -6.01 -10.57 4.99
CA VAL A 68 -4.90 -9.83 5.59
C VAL A 68 -5.44 -8.59 6.28
N GLY A 69 -6.33 -8.82 7.23
CA GLY A 69 -6.86 -7.81 8.13
C GLY A 69 -6.68 -8.20 9.59
N GLY A 70 -7.54 -7.64 10.43
CA GLY A 70 -7.51 -7.86 11.88
C GLY A 70 -6.93 -6.67 12.63
N ALA A 71 -7.21 -6.65 13.92
CA ALA A 71 -7.01 -5.48 14.78
C ALA A 71 -5.56 -4.98 14.80
N GLU A 72 -4.56 -5.85 14.65
CA GLU A 72 -3.15 -5.40 14.62
C GLU A 72 -2.78 -4.71 13.31
N VAL A 73 -3.21 -5.24 12.16
CA VAL A 73 -2.94 -4.61 10.85
C VAL A 73 -3.63 -3.25 10.78
N GLU A 74 -4.90 -3.19 11.19
CA GLU A 74 -5.68 -1.94 11.25
C GLU A 74 -5.03 -0.93 12.18
N ARG A 75 -4.65 -1.32 13.40
CA ARG A 75 -3.91 -0.45 14.34
C ARG A 75 -2.62 0.11 13.74
N VAL A 76 -1.90 -0.67 12.94
CA VAL A 76 -0.66 -0.21 12.29
C VAL A 76 -0.97 0.79 11.19
N LEU A 77 -1.96 0.51 10.34
CA LEU A 77 -2.37 1.38 9.24
C LEU A 77 -2.99 2.69 9.75
N ASP A 78 -3.86 2.63 10.75
CA ASP A 78 -4.50 3.79 11.40
C ASP A 78 -3.50 4.69 12.16
N SER A 79 -2.22 4.28 12.22
CA SER A 79 -1.17 5.11 12.83
C SER A 79 -0.61 6.19 11.91
N VAL A 80 -1.06 6.25 10.66
CA VAL A 80 -0.77 7.29 9.68
C VAL A 80 -2.04 8.12 9.49
N GLU A 81 -1.93 9.44 9.66
CA GLU A 81 -3.05 10.35 9.42
C GLU A 81 -3.34 10.40 7.91
N MET A 82 -4.36 9.65 7.48
CA MET A 82 -4.82 9.59 6.10
C MET A 82 -6.32 9.29 6.06
N ASP A 83 -6.93 9.34 4.87
CA ASP A 83 -8.34 9.05 4.67
C ASP A 83 -8.71 7.62 5.14
N ASP A 84 -9.71 7.55 6.03
CA ASP A 84 -10.24 6.31 6.60
C ASP A 84 -10.66 5.29 5.53
N GLN A 85 -11.04 5.75 4.33
CA GLN A 85 -11.40 4.87 3.22
C GLN A 85 -10.23 4.01 2.74
N VAL A 86 -8.98 4.47 2.86
CA VAL A 86 -7.79 3.70 2.46
C VAL A 86 -7.56 2.57 3.43
N ALA A 87 -7.47 2.90 4.72
CA ALA A 87 -7.21 1.93 5.77
C ALA A 87 -8.32 0.88 5.78
N ALA A 88 -9.59 1.29 5.65
CA ALA A 88 -10.74 0.40 5.57
C ALA A 88 -10.92 -0.30 4.20
N MET A 89 -10.12 0.05 3.18
CA MET A 89 -10.24 -0.42 1.79
C MET A 89 -11.67 -0.29 1.24
N ARG A 90 -12.22 0.92 1.31
CA ARG A 90 -13.57 1.27 0.85
C ARG A 90 -13.51 2.25 -0.31
N GLY A 91 -14.66 2.49 -0.93
CA GLY A 91 -14.80 3.45 -2.02
C GLY A 91 -13.87 3.09 -3.19
N PRO A 92 -12.98 4.00 -3.63
CA PRO A 92 -12.08 3.74 -4.74
C PRO A 92 -11.08 2.60 -4.45
N TYR A 93 -10.75 2.35 -3.17
CA TYR A 93 -9.80 1.32 -2.75
C TYR A 93 -10.43 -0.04 -2.43
N ALA A 94 -11.71 -0.25 -2.79
CA ALA A 94 -12.39 -1.54 -2.57
C ALA A 94 -11.73 -2.72 -3.33
N GLY A 95 -10.96 -2.42 -4.37
CA GLY A 95 -10.18 -3.39 -5.15
C GLY A 95 -8.72 -3.56 -4.71
N ALA A 96 -8.27 -2.82 -3.69
CA ALA A 96 -6.89 -2.86 -3.23
C ALA A 96 -6.56 -4.19 -2.51
N ARG A 97 -5.30 -4.37 -2.12
CA ARG A 97 -4.82 -5.48 -1.29
C ARG A 97 -4.04 -4.93 -0.10
N ARG A 98 -4.06 -5.65 1.01
CA ARG A 98 -3.17 -5.44 2.15
C ARG A 98 -2.00 -6.40 2.07
N ILE A 99 -0.85 -5.88 2.45
CA ILE A 99 0.35 -6.65 2.69
C ILE A 99 0.88 -6.32 4.07
N ALA A 100 1.25 -7.34 4.84
CA ALA A 100 1.79 -7.18 6.19
C ALA A 100 2.98 -8.09 6.40
N ILE A 101 4.02 -7.57 7.09
CA ILE A 101 5.14 -8.37 7.62
C ILE A 101 4.87 -8.63 9.09
N CYS A 102 5.05 -9.89 9.49
CA CYS A 102 4.81 -10.40 10.83
C CYS A 102 6.05 -11.11 11.39
N ARG A 103 6.16 -11.10 12.72
CA ARG A 103 7.02 -12.02 13.49
C ARG A 103 6.12 -12.79 14.44
N GLY A 104 5.91 -14.08 14.15
CA GLY A 104 4.85 -14.84 14.80
C GLY A 104 3.49 -14.18 14.56
N VAL A 105 2.75 -13.90 15.64
CA VAL A 105 1.44 -13.24 15.56
C VAL A 105 1.51 -11.70 15.45
N ARG A 106 2.70 -11.12 15.64
CA ARG A 106 2.86 -9.68 15.77
C ARG A 106 3.09 -9.01 14.42
N VAL A 107 2.28 -8.00 14.10
CA VAL A 107 2.47 -7.17 12.89
C VAL A 107 3.57 -6.13 13.10
N LEU A 108 4.56 -6.11 12.21
CA LEU A 108 5.71 -5.19 12.26
C LEU A 108 5.53 -4.00 11.32
N ALA A 109 5.00 -4.25 10.13
CA ALA A 109 4.68 -3.24 9.13
C ALA A 109 3.54 -3.73 8.24
N ALA A 110 2.76 -2.79 7.72
CA ALA A 110 1.66 -3.06 6.80
C ALA A 110 1.52 -1.95 5.75
N ALA A 111 0.95 -2.30 4.61
CA ALA A 111 0.62 -1.36 3.55
C ALA A 111 -0.69 -1.77 2.87
N VAL A 112 -1.36 -0.79 2.27
CA VAL A 112 -2.39 -1.03 1.25
C VAL A 112 -1.75 -0.74 -0.10
N VAL A 113 -2.03 -1.60 -1.08
CA VAL A 113 -1.53 -1.49 -2.44
C VAL A 113 -2.65 -1.70 -3.44
N GLU A 114 -2.66 -0.94 -4.53
CA GLU A 114 -3.58 -1.14 -5.64
C GLU A 114 -2.82 -1.20 -6.96
N VAL A 115 -3.11 -2.22 -7.77
CA VAL A 115 -2.59 -2.30 -9.13
C VAL A 115 -3.61 -1.65 -10.06
N HIS A 116 -3.16 -0.64 -10.78
CA HIS A 116 -3.89 0.06 -11.81
C HIS A 116 -3.49 -0.54 -13.16
N GLU A 117 -4.28 -1.51 -13.62
CA GLU A 117 -4.19 -1.99 -14.99
C GLU A 117 -4.74 -0.92 -15.93
N THR A 118 -3.93 -0.53 -16.90
CA THR A 118 -4.29 0.49 -17.89
C THR A 118 -4.58 -0.15 -19.24
N THR A 119 -4.92 0.67 -20.24
CA THR A 119 -5.07 0.18 -21.63
C THR A 119 -3.77 -0.44 -22.14
N ALA A 120 -3.84 -1.27 -23.19
CA ALA A 120 -2.66 -1.93 -23.78
C ALA A 120 -1.51 -0.98 -24.20
N SER A 121 -1.80 0.32 -24.32
CA SER A 121 -0.85 1.38 -24.67
C SER A 121 -0.19 2.07 -23.46
N LEU A 122 -0.61 1.77 -22.23
CA LEU A 122 -0.12 2.42 -21.02
C LEU A 122 0.48 1.36 -20.08
N PRO A 123 1.51 1.73 -19.29
CA PRO A 123 2.10 0.81 -18.35
C PRO A 123 1.19 0.58 -17.15
N SER A 124 1.09 -0.68 -16.70
CA SER A 124 0.50 -0.99 -15.39
C SER A 124 1.35 -0.37 -14.28
N VAL A 125 0.68 0.27 -13.33
CA VAL A 125 1.30 0.97 -12.19
C VAL A 125 0.74 0.38 -10.90
N ILE A 126 1.58 0.28 -9.86
CA ILE A 126 1.11 -0.02 -8.49
C ILE A 126 1.14 1.26 -7.66
N GLU A 127 0.04 1.56 -6.99
CA GLU A 127 -0.07 2.64 -6.02
C GLU A 127 0.04 2.07 -4.60
N ILE A 128 0.85 2.71 -3.76
CA ILE A 128 0.92 2.47 -2.32
C ILE A 128 0.35 3.72 -1.64
N PRO A 129 -0.97 3.80 -1.43
CA PRO A 129 -1.56 4.94 -0.75
C PRO A 129 -1.07 5.03 0.70
N ILE A 130 -0.95 3.90 1.42
CA ILE A 130 -0.48 3.83 2.80
C ILE A 130 0.62 2.79 2.99
N LEU A 131 1.65 3.14 3.74
CA LEU A 131 2.63 2.22 4.30
C LEU A 131 3.00 2.68 5.71
N ALA A 132 2.89 1.77 6.67
CA ALA A 132 3.17 2.07 8.07
C ALA A 132 3.98 0.95 8.73
N SER A 133 4.82 1.33 9.69
CA SER A 133 5.41 0.38 10.64
C SER A 133 4.75 0.56 12.00
N ALA A 134 4.57 -0.54 12.74
CA ALA A 134 4.09 -0.50 14.11
C ALA A 134 4.94 0.48 14.94
N ARG A 135 4.30 1.28 15.82
CA ARG A 135 4.97 2.38 16.52
C ARG A 135 6.26 1.94 17.24
N SER A 136 6.22 0.80 17.92
CA SER A 136 7.35 0.17 18.63
C SER A 136 8.45 -0.38 17.72
N GLU A 137 8.18 -0.48 16.42
CA GLU A 137 9.06 -1.06 15.39
C GLU A 137 9.53 0.00 14.37
N ARG A 138 9.13 1.26 14.54
CA ARG A 138 9.60 2.38 13.72
C ARG A 138 11.12 2.51 13.82
N ARG A 139 11.73 2.96 12.72
CA ARG A 139 13.19 3.14 12.57
C ARG A 139 14.03 1.84 12.62
N LYS A 140 13.41 0.66 12.75
CA LYS A 140 14.11 -0.65 12.67
C LYS A 140 14.20 -1.23 11.26
N GLY A 141 13.80 -0.47 10.24
CA GLY A 141 13.95 -0.86 8.84
C GLY A 141 12.82 -1.71 8.25
N PHE A 142 11.84 -2.16 9.04
CA PHE A 142 10.73 -3.00 8.53
C PHE A 142 9.90 -2.33 7.43
N GLY A 143 9.73 -1.01 7.45
CA GLY A 143 9.10 -0.28 6.35
C GLY A 143 9.88 -0.39 5.03
N SER A 144 11.21 -0.34 5.07
CA SER A 144 12.04 -0.57 3.87
C SER A 144 11.98 -2.02 3.40
N VAL A 145 11.96 -2.99 4.33
CA VAL A 145 11.84 -4.41 3.98
C VAL A 145 10.48 -4.69 3.33
N LEU A 146 9.40 -4.13 3.87
CA LEU A 146 8.06 -4.24 3.28
C LEU A 146 8.01 -3.60 1.89
N HIS A 147 8.62 -2.42 1.73
CA HIS A 147 8.70 -1.74 0.44
C HIS A 147 9.47 -2.55 -0.61
N ALA A 148 10.61 -3.14 -0.24
CA ALA A 148 11.38 -4.03 -1.10
C ALA A 148 10.56 -5.26 -1.53
N LEU A 149 9.80 -5.85 -0.60
CA LEU A 149 8.92 -6.97 -0.88
C LEU A 149 7.80 -6.59 -1.87
N ILE A 150 7.15 -5.44 -1.66
CA ILE A 150 6.13 -4.92 -2.60
C ILE A 150 6.73 -4.72 -3.99
N THR A 151 7.96 -4.20 -4.05
CA THR A 151 8.66 -3.94 -5.30
C THR A 151 8.92 -5.24 -6.08
N GLU A 152 9.41 -6.29 -5.42
CA GLU A 152 9.62 -7.59 -6.07
C GLU A 152 8.29 -8.23 -6.52
N LEU A 153 7.25 -8.17 -5.69
CA LEU A 153 5.92 -8.70 -6.03
C LEU A 153 5.33 -7.96 -7.24
N ALA A 154 5.42 -6.62 -7.26
CA ALA A 154 4.95 -5.81 -8.38
C ALA A 154 5.71 -6.12 -9.68
N ALA A 155 7.03 -6.26 -9.61
CA ALA A 155 7.85 -6.66 -10.76
C ALA A 155 7.44 -8.03 -11.31
N SER A 156 7.13 -8.99 -10.43
CA SER A 156 6.74 -10.35 -10.82
C SER A 156 5.38 -10.42 -11.52
N VAL A 157 4.52 -9.41 -11.34
CA VAL A 157 3.23 -9.29 -12.05
C VAL A 157 3.28 -8.28 -13.20
N GLY A 158 4.49 -7.89 -13.64
CA GLY A 158 4.69 -7.07 -14.85
C GLY A 158 4.36 -5.58 -14.70
N VAL A 159 4.26 -5.07 -13.47
CA VAL A 159 4.11 -3.62 -13.21
C VAL A 159 5.42 -2.90 -13.55
N GLN A 160 5.33 -1.69 -14.07
CA GLN A 160 6.50 -0.92 -14.56
C GLN A 160 6.89 0.25 -13.65
N ALA A 161 5.94 0.80 -12.89
CA ALA A 161 6.21 1.89 -11.95
C ALA A 161 5.46 1.72 -10.63
N ILE A 162 6.05 2.27 -9.56
CA ILE A 162 5.42 2.39 -8.25
C ILE A 162 5.13 3.86 -7.99
N LEU A 163 3.93 4.14 -7.51
CA LEU A 163 3.50 5.45 -7.04
C LEU A 163 3.16 5.39 -5.56
N VAL A 164 3.51 6.44 -4.82
CA VAL A 164 3.22 6.56 -3.39
C VAL A 164 2.59 7.91 -3.11
N CYS A 165 1.68 7.95 -2.14
CA CYS A 165 1.15 9.19 -1.58
C CYS A 165 1.97 9.54 -0.33
N ALA A 166 2.92 10.46 -0.49
CA ALA A 166 3.83 10.83 0.59
C ALA A 166 3.25 11.97 1.43
N THR A 167 2.95 11.70 2.71
CA THR A 167 2.73 12.77 3.71
C THR A 167 4.03 13.58 3.90
N PRO A 168 3.96 14.82 4.42
CA PRO A 168 5.14 15.64 4.69
C PRO A 168 6.22 14.91 5.51
N GLU A 169 5.83 14.12 6.50
CA GLU A 169 6.71 13.37 7.41
C GLU A 169 7.38 12.18 6.71
N ALA A 170 6.68 11.56 5.76
CA ALA A 170 7.15 10.38 5.05
C ALA A 170 8.07 10.71 3.86
N ARG A 171 8.13 11.98 3.40
CA ARG A 171 8.91 12.39 2.21
C ARG A 171 10.35 11.89 2.24
N SER A 172 11.07 12.02 3.36
CA SER A 172 12.47 11.55 3.38
C SER A 172 12.63 10.05 3.40
N PHE A 173 11.64 9.30 3.91
CA PHE A 173 11.65 7.86 3.79
C PHE A 173 11.63 7.47 2.32
N TRP A 174 10.71 8.06 1.55
CA TRP A 174 10.55 7.80 0.12
C TRP A 174 11.73 8.29 -0.72
N LEU A 175 12.26 9.50 -0.45
CA LEU A 175 13.49 9.98 -1.10
C LEU A 175 14.67 9.01 -0.88
N ARG A 176 14.82 8.46 0.34
CA ARG A 176 15.87 7.45 0.61
C ARG A 176 15.63 6.11 -0.09
N GLN A 177 14.39 5.80 -0.49
CA GLN A 177 14.08 4.63 -1.32
C GLN A 177 14.28 4.92 -2.82
N GLY A 178 14.64 6.16 -3.21
CA GLY A 178 14.83 6.56 -4.61
C GLY A 178 13.56 7.05 -5.30
N TYR A 179 12.54 7.48 -4.53
CA TYR A 179 11.33 8.07 -5.09
C TYR A 179 11.52 9.54 -5.38
N HIS A 180 10.92 10.01 -6.46
CA HIS A 180 10.96 11.39 -6.89
C HIS A 180 9.56 11.89 -7.16
N THR A 181 9.32 13.18 -6.94
CA THR A 181 8.11 13.85 -7.43
C THR A 181 8.05 13.76 -8.95
N LEU A 182 6.86 13.86 -9.56
CA LEU A 182 6.71 13.78 -11.02
C LEU A 182 7.58 14.77 -11.81
N ALA A 183 7.85 15.95 -11.24
CA ALA A 183 8.72 16.96 -11.85
C ALA A 183 10.20 16.54 -11.92
N HIS A 184 10.62 15.62 -11.05
CA HIS A 184 12.00 15.17 -10.87
C HIS A 184 12.21 13.70 -11.33
N CYS A 185 11.15 13.03 -11.77
CA CYS A 185 11.25 11.72 -12.40
C CYS A 185 11.96 11.81 -13.76
N PRO A 186 12.59 10.73 -14.24
CA PRO A 186 13.07 10.65 -15.62
C PRO A 186 11.97 11.01 -16.63
N PRO A 187 12.27 11.70 -17.74
CA PRO A 187 11.24 12.21 -18.66
C PRO A 187 10.27 11.15 -19.20
N ALA A 188 10.77 9.94 -19.49
CA ALA A 188 9.93 8.82 -19.95
C ALA A 188 8.90 8.42 -18.90
N LEU A 189 9.36 8.14 -17.67
CA LEU A 189 8.49 7.81 -16.54
C LEU A 189 7.50 8.93 -16.24
N ALA A 190 7.96 10.19 -16.22
CA ALA A 190 7.09 11.33 -15.96
C ALA A 190 5.98 11.47 -17.01
N THR A 191 6.27 11.15 -18.28
CA THR A 191 5.29 11.20 -19.38
C THR A 191 4.24 10.11 -19.22
N GLU A 192 4.68 8.87 -18.98
CA GLU A 192 3.81 7.73 -18.74
C GLU A 192 2.88 7.96 -17.54
N LEU A 193 3.44 8.38 -16.40
CA LEU A 193 2.66 8.62 -15.19
C LEU A 193 1.66 9.76 -15.37
N ARG A 194 1.98 10.82 -16.12
CA ARG A 194 1.00 11.86 -16.45
C ARG A 194 -0.14 11.32 -17.30
N ALA A 195 0.13 10.40 -18.23
CA ALA A 195 -0.91 9.75 -19.03
C ALA A 195 -1.81 8.85 -18.17
N VAL A 196 -1.22 8.07 -17.26
CA VAL A 196 -1.98 7.26 -16.30
C VAL A 196 -2.84 8.14 -15.38
N ILE A 197 -2.29 9.22 -14.81
CA ILE A 197 -3.06 10.15 -13.97
C ILE A 197 -4.19 10.80 -14.76
N LYS A 198 -3.94 11.23 -16.00
CA LYS A 198 -4.95 11.83 -16.88
C LYS A 198 -6.08 10.86 -17.26
N SER A 199 -5.82 9.55 -17.24
CA SER A 199 -6.84 8.54 -17.51
C SER A 199 -7.92 8.46 -16.43
N GLY A 200 -7.68 9.00 -15.24
CA GLY A 200 -8.63 8.98 -14.12
C GLY A 200 -8.77 7.63 -13.42
N VAL A 201 -7.96 6.63 -13.77
CA VAL A 201 -7.97 5.30 -13.11
C VAL A 201 -7.46 5.37 -11.68
N MET A 202 -6.55 6.31 -11.39
CA MET A 202 -6.02 6.52 -10.05
C MET A 202 -6.88 7.50 -9.25
N SER A 203 -7.06 7.22 -7.97
CA SER A 203 -7.66 8.16 -7.02
C SER A 203 -6.83 9.43 -6.92
N ASP A 204 -7.50 10.57 -6.71
CA ASP A 204 -6.83 11.82 -6.41
C ASP A 204 -5.96 11.70 -5.14
N PRO A 205 -4.82 12.42 -5.08
CA PRO A 205 -3.96 12.35 -3.91
C PRO A 205 -4.71 12.88 -2.69
N PHE A 206 -4.49 12.27 -1.54
CA PHE A 206 -5.08 12.73 -0.29
C PHE A 206 -4.61 14.13 0.07
N ARG A 207 -5.41 14.83 0.87
CA ARG A 207 -5.09 16.15 1.40
C ARG A 207 -3.68 16.14 2.00
N GLU A 208 -2.87 17.15 1.64
CA GLU A 208 -1.49 17.35 2.11
C GLU A 208 -0.45 16.28 1.70
N THR A 209 -0.83 15.29 0.87
CA THR A 209 0.11 14.33 0.30
C THR A 209 0.67 14.80 -1.04
N VAL A 210 1.87 14.33 -1.38
CA VAL A 210 2.50 14.52 -2.69
C VAL A 210 2.72 13.16 -3.35
N ARG A 211 2.35 13.05 -4.63
CA ARG A 211 2.68 11.87 -5.43
C ARG A 211 4.18 11.81 -5.69
N MET A 212 4.79 10.73 -5.25
CA MET A 212 6.16 10.40 -5.59
C MET A 212 6.18 9.06 -6.32
N ALA A 213 7.14 8.88 -7.22
CA ALA A 213 7.20 7.71 -8.07
C ALA A 213 8.63 7.24 -8.29
N GLN A 214 8.73 5.97 -8.64
CA GLN A 214 9.96 5.31 -9.03
C GLN A 214 9.63 4.29 -10.14
N ALA A 215 10.51 4.18 -11.14
CA ALA A 215 10.45 3.05 -12.08
C ALA A 215 10.80 1.77 -11.33
N LEU A 216 10.07 0.68 -11.59
CA LEU A 216 10.44 -0.61 -11.04
C LEU A 216 11.79 -1.06 -11.63
N PRO A 217 12.69 -1.62 -10.80
CA PRO A 217 13.86 -2.29 -11.33
C PRO A 217 13.41 -3.43 -12.25
N ARG A 218 14.23 -3.78 -13.24
CA ARG A 218 13.99 -4.99 -14.03
C ARG A 218 13.87 -6.19 -13.10
N ALA A 219 12.96 -7.11 -13.43
CA ALA A 219 12.80 -8.34 -12.68
C ALA A 219 14.16 -9.03 -12.54
N GLY A 220 14.62 -9.16 -11.29
CA GLY A 220 15.84 -9.87 -10.93
C GLY A 220 15.50 -11.16 -10.19
N GLU A 221 16.52 -11.77 -9.58
CA GLU A 221 16.32 -12.95 -8.74
C GLU A 221 15.33 -12.66 -7.59
N PRO A 222 14.29 -13.50 -7.40
CA PRO A 222 13.35 -13.35 -6.30
C PRO A 222 14.05 -13.28 -4.94
N GLY A 223 13.68 -12.31 -4.11
CA GLY A 223 14.27 -12.10 -2.79
C GLY A 223 15.59 -11.33 -2.77
N ALA A 224 16.21 -10.99 -3.91
CA ALA A 224 17.50 -10.31 -3.93
C ALA A 224 17.42 -8.86 -3.40
N LEU A 225 16.35 -8.12 -3.71
CA LEU A 225 16.12 -6.77 -3.21
C LEU A 225 15.76 -6.81 -1.72
N VAL A 226 14.95 -7.78 -1.30
CA VAL A 226 14.64 -7.97 0.12
C VAL A 226 15.89 -8.31 0.92
N ALA A 227 16.71 -9.25 0.45
CA ALA A 227 17.95 -9.66 1.13
C ALA A 227 19.01 -8.54 1.17
N SER A 228 19.15 -7.76 0.10
CA SER A 228 20.04 -6.58 0.11
C SER A 228 19.55 -5.50 1.08
N THR A 229 18.24 -5.27 1.14
CA THR A 229 17.61 -4.33 2.08
C THR A 229 17.82 -4.78 3.53
N LEU A 230 17.62 -6.07 3.83
CA LEU A 230 17.87 -6.64 5.16
C LEU A 230 19.34 -6.46 5.57
N ARG A 231 20.30 -6.72 4.68
CA ARG A 231 21.73 -6.46 4.95
C ARG A 231 22.01 -4.99 5.23
N ALA A 232 21.42 -4.08 4.46
CA ALA A 232 21.57 -2.64 4.68
C ALA A 232 20.90 -2.15 5.98
N VAL A 233 19.82 -2.80 6.42
CA VAL A 233 19.20 -2.52 7.72
C VAL A 233 20.07 -3.05 8.86
N ALA A 234 20.59 -4.27 8.74
CA ALA A 234 21.47 -4.87 9.75
C ALA A 234 22.77 -4.08 9.93
N SER A 235 23.39 -3.60 8.86
CA SER A 235 24.62 -2.81 8.92
C SER A 235 24.42 -1.45 9.61
N ARG A 236 23.25 -0.83 9.45
CA ARG A 236 22.87 0.42 10.14
C ARG A 236 22.62 0.22 11.63
N SER A 237 22.10 -0.95 12.02
CA SER A 237 21.93 -1.30 13.44
C SER A 237 23.27 -1.59 14.12
N ALA A 238 24.27 -2.07 13.38
CA ALA A 238 25.62 -2.33 13.89
C ALA A 238 26.47 -1.04 14.01
N SER A 239 26.26 -0.05 13.14
CA SER A 239 26.90 1.27 13.22
C SER A 239 26.11 2.24 14.10
N SER A 240 25.94 1.89 15.38
CA SER A 240 25.46 2.82 16.41
C SER A 240 26.52 3.86 16.79
N GLN A 241 27.06 4.62 15.84
CA GLN A 241 27.83 5.83 16.11
C GLN A 241 27.57 6.88 15.02
N SER A 242 26.86 7.94 15.43
CA SER A 242 26.74 9.27 14.83
C SER A 242 26.38 9.38 13.34
N SER A 243 25.22 9.96 13.03
CA SER A 243 25.10 10.85 11.87
C SER A 243 23.98 11.89 12.08
N HIS A 244 24.37 13.06 12.59
CA HIS A 244 23.54 14.26 12.53
C HIS A 244 23.46 14.71 11.06
N GLY A 245 22.34 14.40 10.39
CA GLY A 245 22.07 14.75 8.98
C GLY A 245 21.08 15.90 8.82
N LEU A 246 21.04 16.50 7.62
CA LEU A 246 20.07 17.53 7.23
C LEU A 246 18.64 17.06 7.46
N SER A 247 17.74 17.97 7.87
CA SER A 247 16.32 17.64 7.91
C SER A 247 15.81 17.35 6.49
N SER A 248 14.73 16.60 6.41
CA SER A 248 14.11 16.15 5.14
C SER A 248 13.76 17.31 4.22
N ALA A 249 13.26 18.40 4.81
CA ALA A 249 12.90 19.63 4.12
C ALA A 249 14.13 20.46 3.67
N GLU A 250 15.25 20.37 4.38
CA GLU A 250 16.50 21.04 3.99
C GLU A 250 17.21 20.27 2.87
N ALA A 251 17.18 18.94 2.91
CA ALA A 251 17.70 18.10 1.83
C ALA A 251 16.86 18.27 0.54
N ALA A 252 15.53 18.29 0.66
CA ALA A 252 14.63 18.53 -0.47
C ALA A 252 14.88 19.91 -1.12
N ARG A 253 14.98 20.98 -0.32
CA ARG A 253 15.32 22.33 -0.81
C ARG A 253 16.71 22.40 -1.45
N ALA A 254 17.71 21.75 -0.86
CA ALA A 254 19.07 21.72 -1.41
C ALA A 254 19.17 20.96 -2.74
N LEU A 255 18.23 20.05 -3.01
CA LEU A 255 18.14 19.25 -4.24
C LEU A 255 17.14 19.81 -5.27
N GLY A 256 16.56 21.00 -5.03
CA GLY A 256 15.65 21.64 -5.97
C GLY A 256 14.20 21.16 -5.93
N TYR A 257 13.80 20.35 -4.93
CA TYR A 257 12.41 19.93 -4.72
C TYR A 257 11.58 21.06 -4.08
N GLU A 258 11.41 22.16 -4.81
CA GLU A 258 10.64 23.32 -4.35
C GLU A 258 9.15 22.99 -4.17
N ASP A 259 8.63 22.04 -4.93
CA ASP A 259 7.28 21.47 -4.81
C ASP A 259 7.05 20.72 -3.48
N LEU A 260 8.12 20.24 -2.83
CA LEU A 260 8.06 19.66 -1.49
C LEU A 260 8.16 20.69 -0.37
N SER A 261 8.45 21.96 -0.68
CA SER A 261 8.61 23.04 0.30
C SER A 261 7.33 23.82 0.60
N GLY A 262 6.31 23.70 -0.26
CA GLY A 262 5.09 24.53 -0.23
C GLY A 262 3.88 23.97 0.54
N SER A 263 3.96 22.79 1.14
CA SER A 263 2.85 22.20 1.91
C SER A 263 3.25 22.03 3.38
N ALA A 264 2.68 22.90 4.21
CA ALA A 264 2.68 22.99 5.66
C ALA A 264 4.05 22.95 6.35
N ALA A 265 4.38 24.07 7.01
CA ALA A 265 5.39 24.16 8.04
C ALA A 265 5.04 23.25 9.23
N ALA A 266 5.30 21.95 9.11
CA ALA A 266 5.46 21.08 10.27
C ALA A 266 6.83 21.42 10.88
N LEU A 267 6.80 22.20 11.96
CA LEU A 267 7.95 22.47 12.81
C LEU A 267 8.55 21.13 13.28
N PHE A 268 9.64 20.71 12.65
CA PHE A 268 10.51 19.69 13.22
C PHE A 268 11.20 20.31 14.43
N GLN A 269 11.16 19.64 15.60
CA GLN A 269 12.14 19.90 16.65
C GLN A 269 13.52 19.56 16.07
N VAL A 270 14.26 20.62 15.75
CA VAL A 270 15.65 20.54 15.28
C VAL A 270 16.54 20.37 16.50
N GLU A 271 17.00 19.15 16.77
CA GLU A 271 18.23 18.96 17.52
C GLU A 271 19.43 18.96 16.57
N GLY A 272 20.25 20.01 16.70
CA GLY A 272 21.68 19.98 16.33
C GLY A 272 22.01 20.29 14.87
N ARG A 273 22.40 21.54 14.60
CA ARG A 273 23.02 22.00 13.35
C ARG A 273 24.35 21.29 13.05
N LYS A 274 24.52 20.75 11.83
CA LYS A 274 25.58 21.15 10.85
C LYS A 274 25.55 20.32 9.55
N ARG A 275 26.07 20.93 8.49
CA ARG A 275 25.97 20.58 7.06
C ARG A 275 26.83 19.38 6.66
N VAL A 276 26.28 18.47 5.83
CA VAL A 276 27.05 17.52 5.01
C VAL A 276 26.40 17.36 3.63
N ARG A 277 27.24 17.31 2.59
CA ARG A 277 26.91 17.13 1.16
C ARG A 277 26.39 15.71 0.88
N VAL A 278 25.35 15.60 0.08
CA VAL A 278 24.93 14.34 -0.58
C VAL A 278 25.77 14.16 -1.85
N PRO A 279 26.32 12.97 -2.17
CA PRO A 279 27.01 12.74 -3.43
C PRO A 279 26.00 12.81 -4.58
N CYS A 280 26.10 13.85 -5.40
CA CYS A 280 25.55 13.81 -6.73
C CYS A 280 26.56 13.07 -7.60
N ASP A 281 26.24 11.86 -8.07
CA ASP A 281 26.90 11.29 -9.25
C ASP A 281 26.49 12.14 -10.47
N ALA A 282 27.13 13.31 -10.59
CA ALA A 282 27.08 14.13 -11.76
C ALA A 282 28.21 13.69 -12.69
N ARG A 283 28.00 12.60 -13.45
CA ARG A 283 28.68 12.47 -14.74
C ARG A 283 27.87 13.22 -15.79
N ALA A 284 27.84 14.54 -15.63
CA ALA A 284 27.69 15.47 -16.74
C ALA A 284 29.08 16.09 -16.95
N PRO A 285 29.62 16.10 -18.18
CA PRO A 285 30.94 16.67 -18.42
C PRO A 285 30.93 18.17 -18.08
N PRO A 286 32.06 18.74 -17.59
CA PRO A 286 32.13 20.14 -17.25
C PRO A 286 31.85 21.00 -18.48
N ALA A 287 30.90 21.94 -18.34
CA ALA A 287 30.67 22.98 -19.33
C ALA A 287 31.98 23.76 -19.56
N ALA A 288 32.38 23.91 -20.82
CA ALA A 288 33.55 24.68 -21.21
C ALA A 288 33.42 26.13 -20.72
N PRO A 289 34.50 26.75 -20.20
CA PRO A 289 34.45 28.14 -19.76
C PRO A 289 34.21 29.07 -20.95
N SER A 290 33.16 29.90 -20.86
CA SER A 290 32.91 30.98 -21.81
C SER A 290 34.09 31.96 -21.83
N PRO A 291 34.53 32.44 -23.01
CA PRO A 291 35.61 33.40 -23.10
C PRO A 291 35.17 34.72 -22.49
N ARG A 292 35.93 35.21 -21.50
CA ARG A 292 35.82 36.58 -21.02
C ARG A 292 36.24 37.52 -22.14
N ALA A 293 35.42 38.54 -22.34
CA ALA A 293 35.70 39.70 -23.16
C ALA A 293 37.01 40.38 -22.74
N LEU A 294 37.87 40.63 -23.72
CA LEU A 294 38.73 41.80 -23.85
C LEU A 294 38.70 42.19 -25.33
#